data_AF-A0AAU5DGS9-F1
#
_entry.id   AF-A0AAU5DGS9-F1
#
_cell.length_a   1.000
_cell.length_b   1.000
_cell.length_c   1.000
_cell.angle_alpha   90.00
_cell.angle_beta   90.00
_cell.angle_gamma   90.00
#
_symmetry.space_group_name_H-M   'P 1'
#
loop_
_entity.id
_entity.type
_entity.pdbx_description
1 polymer ?
#
loop_
_entity_poly.entity_id
_entity_poly.type
_entity_poly.pdbx_seq_one_letter_code
_entity_poly.pdbx_strand_id
1 'polypeptide(L)'
;MCPTPTGRHAAGDVWTHWPDPQNTKPPMGHCMLLTDTRLAQAVGHGGLHKGEDYAYVLGVTSRAAGELIPEVVYHRRIHPGQWTAEDTYRDQAEYDARQHAWLKGRAERELHALTLPVESAAA
;
A
#
# COMPACT_ATOMS: atom_id res chain seq x y z
N MET A 1 -10.58 9.79 -3.58
CA MET A 1 -9.97 9.41 -4.86
C MET A 1 -8.63 8.76 -4.54
N CYS A 2 -8.28 7.69 -5.25
CA CYS A 2 -6.97 7.03 -5.17
C CYS A 2 -5.89 8.05 -5.61
N PRO A 3 -4.88 8.38 -4.79
CA PRO A 3 -3.85 9.35 -5.21
C PRO A 3 -2.80 8.73 -6.14
N THR A 4 -2.71 7.40 -6.26
CA THR A 4 -1.85 6.74 -7.25
C THR A 4 -2.39 6.99 -8.67
N PRO A 5 -1.58 7.51 -9.61
CA PRO A 5 -1.96 7.68 -11.01
C PRO A 5 -2.30 6.36 -11.69
N THR A 6 -3.17 6.38 -12.70
CA THR A 6 -3.41 5.21 -13.55
C THR A 6 -2.20 4.93 -14.44
N GLY A 7 -2.03 3.67 -14.83
CA GLY A 7 -0.90 3.19 -15.63
C GLY A 7 0.07 2.32 -14.84
N ARG A 8 1.24 2.08 -15.44
CA ARG A 8 2.26 1.17 -14.92
C ARG A 8 3.08 1.81 -13.80
N HIS A 9 3.36 1.02 -12.78
CA HIS A 9 4.17 1.38 -11.63
C HIS A 9 5.24 0.33 -11.41
N ALA A 10 6.48 0.76 -11.17
CA ALA A 10 7.54 -0.13 -10.73
C ALA A 10 7.31 -0.58 -9.28
N ALA A 11 8.00 -1.65 -8.89
CA ALA A 11 8.03 -2.08 -7.50
C ALA A 11 8.54 -0.93 -6.62
N GLY A 12 7.75 -0.53 -5.63
CA GLY A 12 8.11 0.54 -4.69
C GLY A 12 7.70 1.95 -5.11
N ASP A 13 6.95 2.12 -6.21
CA ASP A 13 6.46 3.45 -6.62
C ASP A 13 5.20 3.87 -5.83
N VAL A 14 4.28 2.96 -5.56
CA VAL A 14 2.93 3.27 -5.06
C VAL A 14 2.93 4.03 -3.72
N TRP A 15 3.80 3.66 -2.78
CA TRP A 15 3.86 4.33 -1.46
C TRP A 15 4.28 5.79 -1.56
N THR A 16 5.00 6.19 -2.61
CA THR A 16 5.46 7.58 -2.81
C THR A 16 4.30 8.55 -3.08
N HIS A 17 3.14 8.02 -3.47
CA HIS A 17 1.89 8.78 -3.60
C HIS A 17 1.17 8.97 -2.24
N TRP A 18 1.80 8.56 -1.14
CA TRP A 18 1.34 8.78 0.23
C TRP A 18 2.37 9.60 1.02
N PRO A 19 2.48 10.91 0.78
CA PRO A 19 3.56 11.74 1.32
C PRO A 19 3.49 11.94 2.84
N ASP A 20 2.29 11.88 3.40
CA ASP A 20 2.04 12.04 4.83
C ASP A 20 1.02 11.00 5.29
N PRO A 21 1.47 9.85 5.83
CA PRO A 21 0.58 8.77 6.22
C PRO A 21 -0.39 9.16 7.34
N GLN A 22 -0.05 10.17 8.15
CA GLN A 22 -0.87 10.61 9.28
C GLN A 22 -2.02 11.51 8.81
N ASN A 23 -1.77 12.36 7.82
CA ASN A 23 -2.75 13.38 7.42
C ASN A 23 -3.45 13.09 6.09
N THR A 24 -3.01 12.09 5.32
CA THR A 24 -3.57 11.80 4.00
C THR A 24 -4.10 10.37 3.87
N LYS A 25 -4.97 10.14 2.88
CA LYS A 25 -5.54 8.81 2.64
C LYS A 25 -4.49 7.88 2.04
N PRO A 26 -4.52 6.57 2.38
CA PRO A 26 -3.67 5.56 1.76
C PRO A 26 -3.70 5.62 0.23
N PRO A 27 -2.59 5.24 -0.42
CA PRO A 27 -2.44 5.48 -1.85
C PRO A 27 -3.31 4.57 -2.69
N MET A 28 -3.74 3.44 -2.13
CA MET A 28 -4.64 2.48 -2.75
C MET A 28 -5.36 1.70 -1.66
N GLY A 29 -6.59 1.25 -1.94
CA GLY A 29 -7.37 0.36 -1.07
C GLY A 29 -7.22 -1.09 -1.49
N HIS A 30 -7.17 -2.00 -0.53
CA HIS A 30 -6.92 -3.43 -0.78
C HIS A 30 -7.96 -4.10 -1.69
N CYS A 31 -9.23 -3.66 -1.65
CA CYS A 31 -10.29 -4.20 -2.51
C CYS A 31 -10.07 -3.93 -4.00
N MET A 32 -9.08 -3.11 -4.37
CA MET A 32 -8.72 -2.81 -5.76
C MET A 32 -7.53 -3.65 -6.25
N LEU A 33 -6.97 -4.52 -5.41
CA LEU A 33 -5.74 -5.25 -5.69
C LEU A 33 -6.04 -6.68 -6.17
N LEU A 34 -5.51 -7.03 -7.35
CA LEU A 34 -5.32 -8.41 -7.78
C LEU A 34 -3.81 -8.70 -7.74
N THR A 35 -3.41 -9.82 -7.14
CA THR A 35 -1.99 -10.17 -7.01
C THR A 35 -1.78 -11.69 -7.06
N ASP A 36 -0.54 -12.10 -7.32
CA ASP A 36 -0.13 -13.50 -7.32
C ASP A 36 -0.26 -14.10 -5.91
N THR A 37 -0.75 -15.34 -5.82
CA THR A 37 -0.99 -16.01 -4.54
C THR A 37 0.29 -16.18 -3.71
N ARG A 38 1.43 -16.47 -4.34
CA ARG A 38 2.70 -16.63 -3.63
C ARG A 38 3.18 -15.30 -3.07
N LEU A 39 3.01 -14.22 -3.84
CA LEU A 39 3.32 -12.87 -3.37
C LEU A 39 2.41 -12.49 -2.19
N ALA A 40 1.10 -12.73 -2.29
CA ALA A 40 0.15 -12.50 -1.20
C ALA A 40 0.57 -13.23 0.09
N GLN A 41 0.95 -14.51 -0.03
CA GLN A 41 1.43 -15.32 1.10
C GLN A 41 2.73 -14.79 1.69
N ALA A 42 3.69 -14.40 0.85
CA ALA A 42 4.98 -13.88 1.31
C ALA A 42 4.84 -12.52 2.03
N VAL A 43 3.91 -11.68 1.58
CA VAL A 43 3.68 -10.36 2.16
C VAL A 43 2.99 -10.46 3.53
N GLY A 44 1.98 -11.32 3.63
CA GLY A 44 1.12 -11.44 4.80
C GLY A 44 0.30 -10.18 5.08
N HIS A 45 -0.83 -10.34 5.77
CA HIS A 45 -1.69 -9.19 6.10
C HIS A 45 -1.17 -8.41 7.32
N GLY A 46 -0.42 -9.05 8.22
CA GLY A 46 0.28 -8.39 9.33
C GLY A 46 -0.45 -8.48 10.67
N GLY A 47 -1.67 -9.03 10.72
CA GLY A 47 -2.38 -9.31 11.97
C GLY A 47 -2.74 -8.07 12.77
N LEU A 48 -2.83 -6.91 12.11
CA LEU A 48 -3.17 -5.65 12.74
C LEU A 48 -4.69 -5.57 12.93
N HIS A 49 -5.14 -5.16 14.11
CA HIS A 49 -6.58 -4.99 14.36
C HIS A 49 -7.19 -3.79 13.59
N LYS A 50 -6.35 -2.84 13.14
CA LYS A 50 -6.71 -1.71 12.26
C LYS A 50 -5.62 -1.51 11.21
N GLY A 51 -6.00 -1.08 10.01
CA GLY A 51 -5.05 -0.73 8.95
C GLY A 51 -4.20 -1.90 8.41
N GLU A 52 -4.58 -3.14 8.70
CA GLU A 52 -3.95 -4.35 8.17
C GLU A 52 -3.86 -4.32 6.64
N ASP A 53 -4.90 -3.80 6.03
CA ASP A 53 -5.00 -3.65 4.59
C ASP A 53 -3.96 -2.68 4.00
N TYR A 54 -3.55 -1.65 4.74
CA TYR A 54 -2.48 -0.74 4.31
C TYR A 54 -1.14 -1.48 4.22
N ALA A 55 -0.83 -2.29 5.23
CA ALA A 55 0.42 -3.06 5.31
C ALA A 55 0.47 -4.16 4.25
N TYR A 56 -0.68 -4.74 3.91
CA TYR A 56 -0.80 -5.71 2.82
C TYR A 56 -0.57 -5.04 1.45
N VAL A 57 -1.32 -3.98 1.15
CA VAL A 57 -1.24 -3.27 -0.15
C VAL A 57 0.16 -2.73 -0.40
N LEU A 58 0.77 -2.06 0.57
CA LEU A 58 2.12 -1.54 0.41
C LEU A 58 3.17 -2.66 0.39
N GLY A 59 2.93 -3.76 1.09
CA GLY A 59 3.81 -4.93 0.99
C GLY A 59 3.81 -5.59 -0.39
N VAL A 60 2.67 -5.64 -1.07
CA VAL A 60 2.56 -6.19 -2.44
C VAL A 60 3.15 -5.21 -3.45
N THR A 61 2.70 -3.96 -3.44
CA THR A 61 3.09 -2.94 -4.44
C THR A 61 4.54 -2.48 -4.30
N SER A 62 5.17 -2.70 -3.14
CA SER A 62 6.61 -2.47 -2.99
C SER A 62 7.49 -3.61 -3.48
N ARG A 63 6.96 -4.84 -3.62
CA ARG A 63 7.74 -6.03 -4.01
C ARG A 63 7.57 -6.45 -5.47
N ALA A 64 6.52 -5.97 -6.11
CA ALA A 64 6.25 -6.27 -7.52
C ALA A 64 5.75 -5.03 -8.25
N ALA A 65 6.16 -4.92 -9.51
CA ALA A 65 5.57 -3.97 -10.44
C ALA A 65 4.13 -4.36 -10.77
N GLY A 66 3.33 -3.38 -11.19
CA GLY A 66 1.93 -3.59 -11.53
C GLY A 66 1.36 -2.46 -12.37
N GLU A 67 0.05 -2.52 -12.63
CA GLU A 67 -0.67 -1.52 -13.42
C GLU A 67 -1.98 -1.16 -12.72
N LEU A 68 -2.20 0.14 -12.50
CA LEU A 68 -3.48 0.66 -12.00
C LEU A 68 -4.36 1.02 -13.20
N ILE A 69 -5.42 0.25 -13.42
CA ILE A 69 -6.33 0.47 -14.53
C ILE A 69 -7.31 1.63 -14.25
N PRO A 70 -7.77 2.39 -15.27
CA PRO A 70 -8.65 3.54 -15.09
C PRO A 70 -10.12 3.20 -14.79
N GLU A 71 -10.47 1.92 -14.74
CA GLU A 71 -11.84 1.45 -14.51
C GLU A 71 -12.20 1.36 -13.02
N VAL A 72 -13.46 1.64 -12.71
CA VAL A 72 -14.03 1.40 -11.38
C VAL A 72 -14.29 -0.09 -11.23
N VAL A 73 -13.44 -0.77 -10.46
CA VAL A 73 -13.56 -2.22 -10.18
C VAL A 73 -14.26 -2.54 -8.86
N TYR A 74 -14.50 -1.55 -8.00
CA TYR A 74 -15.04 -1.77 -6.67
C TYR A 74 -15.94 -0.61 -6.18
N HIS A 75 -17.13 -0.97 -5.71
CA HIS A 75 -18.05 -0.06 -5.02
C HIS A 75 -18.14 -0.42 -3.54
N ARG A 76 -17.58 0.44 -2.67
CA ARG A 76 -17.73 0.30 -1.22
C ARG A 76 -19.09 0.83 -0.78
N ARG A 77 -19.90 -0.01 -0.12
CA ARG A 77 -21.08 0.47 0.62
C ARG A 77 -20.65 1.24 1.86
N ILE A 78 -21.22 2.42 2.07
CA ILE A 78 -21.09 3.19 3.32
C ILE A 78 -22.37 2.96 4.14
N HIS A 79 -22.26 2.67 5.43
CA HIS A 79 -23.42 2.48 6.31
C HIS A 79 -23.14 3.00 7.73
N PRO A 80 -24.17 3.32 8.53
CA PRO A 80 -23.99 3.94 9.84
C PRO A 80 -23.15 3.13 10.83
N GLY A 81 -23.32 1.80 10.86
CA GLY A 81 -22.54 0.91 11.73
C GLY A 81 -21.13 0.57 11.24
N GLN A 82 -20.54 1.34 10.32
CA GLN A 82 -19.14 1.09 9.94
C GLN A 82 -18.22 1.54 11.04
N TRP A 83 -17.26 0.70 11.40
CA TRP A 83 -16.28 1.05 12.42
C TRP A 83 -15.54 2.36 12.10
N THR A 84 -15.26 2.63 10.82
CA THR A 84 -14.65 3.89 10.33
C THR A 84 -15.46 5.16 10.61
N ALA A 85 -16.73 5.03 10.99
CA ALA A 85 -17.62 6.14 11.34
C ALA A 85 -17.61 6.45 12.85
N GLU A 86 -17.00 5.60 13.68
CA GLU A 86 -16.82 5.87 15.10
C GLU A 86 -15.72 6.91 15.33
N ASP A 87 -15.93 7.81 16.29
CA ASP A 87 -14.95 8.84 16.66
C ASP A 87 -13.64 8.24 17.17
N THR A 88 -13.70 7.01 17.70
CA THR A 88 -12.56 6.23 18.22
C THR A 88 -11.82 5.46 17.13
N TYR A 89 -12.28 5.49 15.87
CA TYR A 89 -11.61 4.73 14.81
C TYR A 89 -10.21 5.29 14.53
N ARG A 90 -10.10 6.61 14.41
CA ARG A 90 -8.84 7.33 14.15
C ARG A 90 -8.08 7.58 15.45
N ASP A 91 -7.64 6.50 16.06
CA ASP A 91 -6.83 6.51 17.27
C ASP A 91 -5.37 6.18 16.95
N GLN A 92 -4.54 6.16 18.00
CA GLN A 92 -3.11 5.90 17.87
C GLN A 92 -2.82 4.58 17.15
N ALA A 93 -3.61 3.53 17.38
CA ALA A 93 -3.40 2.25 16.73
C ALA A 93 -3.58 2.31 15.19
N GLU A 94 -4.58 3.05 14.72
CA GLU A 94 -4.78 3.26 13.28
C GLU A 94 -3.65 4.11 12.68
N TYR A 95 -3.18 5.14 13.40
CA TYR A 95 -2.02 5.94 12.99
C TYR A 95 -0.72 5.14 12.95
N ASP A 96 -0.47 4.29 13.94
CA ASP A 96 0.69 3.41 13.97
C ASP A 96 0.66 2.41 12.81
N ALA A 97 -0.52 1.88 12.46
CA ALA A 97 -0.68 1.00 11.30
C ALA A 97 -0.34 1.71 9.98
N ARG A 98 -0.77 2.97 9.82
CA ARG A 98 -0.41 3.81 8.65
C ARG A 98 1.08 4.03 8.57
N GLN A 99 1.70 4.43 9.69
CA GLN A 99 3.12 4.69 9.77
C GLN A 99 3.93 3.42 9.47
N HIS A 100 3.52 2.28 10.02
CA HIS A 100 4.13 0.98 9.77
C HIS A 100 4.07 0.63 8.27
N ALA A 101 2.90 0.76 7.64
CA ALA A 101 2.73 0.46 6.23
C ALA A 101 3.62 1.37 5.35
N TRP A 102 3.68 2.67 5.66
CA TRP A 102 4.54 3.63 4.95
C TRP A 102 6.02 3.28 5.09
N LEU A 103 6.48 2.97 6.31
CA LEU A 103 7.86 2.55 6.59
C LEU A 103 8.21 1.24 5.88
N LYS A 104 7.28 0.27 5.84
CA LYS A 104 7.43 -0.96 5.07
C LYS A 104 7.65 -0.65 3.59
N GLY A 105 6.81 0.22 3.01
CA GLY A 105 6.93 0.61 1.61
C GLY A 105 8.30 1.22 1.26
N ARG A 106 8.78 2.12 2.13
CA ARG A 106 10.12 2.71 2.04
C ARG A 106 11.24 1.67 2.16
N ALA A 107 11.18 0.82 3.18
CA ALA A 107 12.23 -0.17 3.46
C ALA A 107 12.38 -1.20 2.33
N GLU A 108 11.27 -1.69 1.76
CA GLU A 108 11.31 -2.59 0.59
C GLU A 108 11.99 -1.92 -0.61
N ARG A 109 11.71 -0.63 -0.87
CA ARG A 109 12.36 0.11 -1.95
C ARG A 109 13.87 0.23 -1.72
N GLU A 110 14.29 0.51 -0.50
CA GLU A 110 15.70 0.54 -0.11
C GLU A 110 16.37 -0.83 -0.30
N LEU A 111 15.72 -1.93 0.08
CA LEU A 111 16.20 -3.30 -0.12
C LEU A 111 16.30 -3.70 -1.60
N HIS A 112 15.33 -3.31 -2.42
CA HIS A 112 15.37 -3.52 -3.87
C HIS A 112 16.56 -2.80 -4.51
N ALA A 113 16.87 -1.57 -4.07
CA ALA A 113 18.03 -0.83 -4.58
C ALA A 113 19.37 -1.51 -4.22
N LEU A 114 19.45 -2.20 -3.08
CA LEU A 114 20.66 -2.93 -2.65
C LEU A 114 20.87 -4.26 -3.40
N THR A 115 19.82 -4.81 -4.01
CA THR A 115 19.85 -6.13 -4.67
C THR A 115 19.98 -6.04 -6.19
N LEU A 116 19.89 -4.85 -6.78
CA LEU A 116 20.20 -4.63 -8.18
C LEU A 116 21.72 -4.69 -8.40
N PRO A 117 22.23 -5.47 -9.37
CA PRO A 117 23.64 -5.48 -9.70
C PRO A 117 24.11 -4.08 -10.13
N VAL A 118 25.27 -3.66 -9.65
CA VAL A 118 25.97 -2.44 -10.11
C VAL A 118 26.54 -2.71 -11.50
N GLU A 119 25.69 -2.84 -12.52
CA GLU A 119 26.13 -2.94 -13.92
C GLU A 119 25.30 -2.00 -14.79
N SER A 120 25.72 -0.73 -14.85
CA SER A 120 25.42 0.22 -15.93
C SER A 120 26.11 1.58 -15.68
N ALA A 121 27.43 1.58 -15.46
CA ALA A 121 28.23 2.82 -15.42
C ALA A 121 29.41 2.79 -16.40
N ALA A 122 29.29 2.01 -17.48
CA ALA A 122 30.25 2.05 -18.59
C ALA A 122 29.53 1.73 -19.90
N ALA A 123 29.14 2.78 -20.62
CA ALA A 123 29.00 2.82 -22.07
C ALA A 123 29.23 4.27 -22.52
#